data_AF-A0A174P1B3-F1
#
_entry.id   AF-A0A174P1B3-F1
#
_cell.length_a   1.000
_cell.length_b   1.000
_cell.length_c   1.000
_cell.angle_alpha   90.00
_cell.angle_beta   90.00
_cell.angle_gamma   90.00
#
_symmetry.space_group_name_H-M   'P 1'
#
loop_
_entity.id
_entity.type
_entity.pdbx_description
1 polymer ?
#
loop_
_entity_poly.entity_id
_entity_poly.type
_entity_poly.pdbx_seq_one_letter_code
_entity_poly.pdbx_strand_id
1 'polypeptide(L)' 'MAFCAACSRFPCKSMAALEKTYQKRWGISLAETGRRAAAGEAEALLAGQRRRWLCTCGGVISLHDGVCSECGRPVD' A
#
# COMPACT_ATOMS: atom_id res chain seq x y z
N MET A 1 6.94 -18.47 -11.78
CA MET A 1 6.70 -17.50 -10.68
C MET A 1 5.38 -16.81 -10.98
N ALA A 2 4.31 -17.07 -10.22
CA ALA A 2 2.98 -16.52 -10.50
C ALA A 2 2.79 -15.22 -9.71
N PHE A 3 2.63 -14.09 -10.40
CA PHE A 3 2.24 -12.83 -9.77
C PHE A 3 0.81 -12.96 -9.21
N CYS A 4 0.49 -12.23 -8.13
CA CYS A 4 -0.87 -12.22 -7.58
C CYS A 4 -1.93 -11.83 -8.63
N ALA A 5 -1.57 -10.93 -9.55
CA ALA A 5 -2.42 -10.49 -10.66
C ALA A 5 -2.81 -11.61 -11.65
N ALA A 6 -1.96 -12.63 -11.81
CA ALA A 6 -2.20 -13.76 -12.72
C ALA A 6 -2.83 -14.97 -12.01
N CYS A 7 -3.11 -14.87 -10.70
CA CYS A 7 -3.66 -15.96 -9.92
C CYS A 7 -5.19 -16.01 -10.07
N SER A 8 -5.72 -17.10 -10.62
CA SER A 8 -7.18 -17.31 -10.77
C SER A 8 -7.95 -17.34 -9.45
N ARG A 9 -7.24 -17.57 -8.34
CA ARG A 9 -7.80 -17.59 -6.97
C ARG A 9 -7.60 -16.26 -6.25
N PHE A 10 -7.13 -15.21 -6.91
CA PHE A 10 -6.87 -13.92 -6.27
C PHE A 10 -8.18 -13.18 -5.94
N PRO A 11 -8.31 -12.60 -4.73
CA PRO A 11 -7.42 -12.74 -3.58
C PRO A 11 -7.55 -14.14 -2.94
N CYS A 12 -6.43 -14.87 -2.86
CA CYS A 12 -6.41 -16.20 -2.25
C CYS A 12 -6.53 -16.13 -0.73
N LYS A 13 -6.72 -17.26 -0.04
CA LYS A 13 -6.91 -17.30 1.43
C LYS A 13 -5.84 -16.50 2.19
N SER A 14 -4.57 -16.61 1.78
CA SER A 14 -3.46 -15.87 2.40
C SER A 14 -3.56 -14.36 2.15
N MET A 15 -3.87 -13.94 0.91
CA MET A 15 -4.07 -12.54 0.59
C MET A 15 -5.30 -11.96 1.29
N ALA A 16 -6.39 -12.72 1.42
CA ALA A 16 -7.59 -12.29 2.15
C ALA A 16 -7.33 -12.10 3.65
N ALA A 17 -6.47 -12.94 4.25
CA ALA A 17 -6.04 -12.75 5.64
C ALA A 17 -5.19 -11.47 5.78
N LEU A 18 -4.22 -11.27 4.87
CA LEU A 18 -3.36 -10.08 4.87
C LEU A 18 -4.18 -8.80 4.65
N GLU A 19 -5.11 -8.83 3.71
CA GLU A 19 -6.05 -7.74 3.42
C GLU A 19 -6.81 -7.31 4.68
N LYS A 20 -7.37 -8.26 5.44
CA LYS A 20 -8.07 -7.96 6.69
C LYS A 20 -7.15 -7.29 7.72
N THR A 21 -5.91 -7.76 7.85
CA THR A 21 -4.94 -7.14 8.75
C THR A 21 -4.62 -5.72 8.30
N TYR A 22 -4.43 -5.49 7.01
CA TYR A 22 -4.06 -4.18 6.48
C TYR A 22 -5.19 -3.16 6.54
N GLN A 23 -6.41 -3.58 6.24
CA GLN A 23 -7.59 -2.75 6.43
C GLN A 23 -7.77 -2.39 7.91
N LYS A 24 -7.64 -3.36 8.82
CA LYS A 24 -7.84 -3.15 10.26
C LYS A 24 -6.76 -2.26 10.89
N ARG A 25 -5.48 -2.45 10.52
CA ARG A 25 -4.36 -1.76 11.18
C ARG A 25 -4.01 -0.42 10.54
N TRP A 26 -4.12 -0.32 9.21
CA TRP A 26 -3.62 0.83 8.46
C TRP A 26 -4.65 1.44 7.50
N GLY A 27 -5.87 0.91 7.45
CA GLY A 27 -6.94 1.47 6.62
C GLY A 27 -6.64 1.44 5.12
N ILE A 28 -5.85 0.47 4.64
CA ILE A 28 -5.54 0.31 3.21
C ILE A 28 -5.93 -1.06 2.67
N SER A 29 -6.21 -1.12 1.36
CA SER A 29 -6.46 -2.35 0.63
C SER A 29 -5.26 -2.75 -0.24
N LEU A 30 -4.64 -3.89 0.09
CA LEU A 30 -3.60 -4.48 -0.74
C LEU A 30 -4.19 -5.14 -1.99
N ALA A 31 -5.40 -5.71 -1.86
CA ALA A 31 -6.10 -6.32 -2.96
C ALA A 31 -6.48 -5.29 -4.04
N GLU A 32 -6.95 -4.10 -3.64
CA GLU A 32 -7.20 -2.98 -4.55
C GLU A 32 -5.91 -2.49 -5.20
N THR A 33 -4.86 -2.27 -4.40
CA THR A 33 -3.52 -1.88 -4.89
C THR A 33 -3.05 -2.84 -5.98
N GLY A 34 -3.18 -4.16 -5.75
CA GLY A 34 -2.83 -5.19 -6.72
C GLY A 34 -3.70 -5.16 -7.98
N ARG A 35 -5.01 -4.96 -7.85
CA ARG A 35 -5.93 -4.85 -9.01
C ARG A 35 -5.60 -3.66 -9.89
N ARG A 36 -5.35 -2.49 -9.30
CA ARG A 36 -5.00 -1.26 -10.04
C ARG A 36 -3.67 -1.38 -10.76
N ALA A 37 -2.66 -1.96 -10.09
CA ALA A 37 -1.38 -2.23 -10.73
C ALA A 37 -1.54 -3.19 -11.93
N ALA A 38 -2.35 -4.25 -11.79
CA ALA A 38 -2.65 -5.18 -12.88
C ALA A 38 -3.45 -4.55 -14.03
N ALA A 39 -4.26 -3.53 -13.74
CA ALA A 39 -5.02 -2.78 -14.73
C ALA A 39 -4.19 -1.72 -15.49
N GLY A 40 -2.87 -1.66 -15.25
CA GLY A 40 -1.99 -0.67 -15.88
C GLY A 40 -1.99 0.70 -15.19
N GLU A 41 -2.61 0.85 -14.02
CA GLU A 41 -2.66 2.11 -13.28
C GLU A 41 -1.49 2.29 -12.29
N ALA A 42 -0.41 1.53 -12.46
CA ALA A 42 0.69 1.49 -11.49
C ALA A 42 1.33 2.88 -11.26
N GLU A 43 1.52 3.66 -12.31
CA GLU A 43 2.13 4.99 -12.24
C GLU A 43 1.23 5.98 -11.48
N ALA A 44 -0.07 6.01 -11.80
CA ALA A 44 -1.05 6.84 -11.12
C ALA A 44 -1.20 6.47 -9.64
N LEU A 45 -1.20 5.16 -9.34
CA LEU A 45 -1.19 4.62 -8.00
C LEU A 45 0.05 5.08 -7.23
N LEU A 46 1.26 4.91 -7.77
CA LEU A 46 2.51 5.31 -7.13
C LEU A 46 2.59 6.83 -6.91
N ALA A 47 2.13 7.63 -7.87
CA ALA A 47 2.05 9.08 -7.71
C ALA A 47 1.10 9.49 -6.58
N GLY A 48 -0.04 8.79 -6.45
CA GLY A 48 -0.98 8.96 -5.34
C GLY A 48 -0.38 8.58 -3.99
N GLN A 49 0.30 7.43 -3.90
CA GLN A 49 0.99 6.98 -2.69
C GLN A 49 2.09 7.95 -2.28
N ARG A 50 2.90 8.44 -3.23
CA ARG A 50 3.94 9.44 -2.96
C ARG A 50 3.37 10.71 -2.34
N ARG A 51 2.22 11.19 -2.83
CA ARG A 51 1.53 12.35 -2.24
C ARG A 51 0.97 12.05 -0.85
N ARG A 52 0.31 10.89 -0.68
CA ARG A 52 -0.31 10.47 0.59
C ARG A 52 0.71 10.35 1.72
N TRP A 53 1.90 9.84 1.42
CA TRP A 53 2.94 9.54 2.41
C TRP A 53 4.08 10.58 2.41
N LEU A 54 3.86 11.75 1.81
CA LEU A 54 4.87 12.82 1.81
C LEU A 54 4.92 13.49 3.17
N CYS A 55 6.09 13.49 3.79
CA CYS A 55 6.34 14.30 4.98
C CYS A 55 6.61 15.76 4.59
N THR A 56 6.31 16.70 5.49
CA THR A 56 6.63 18.13 5.32
C THR A 56 8.13 18.41 5.19
N CYS A 57 9.00 17.50 5.66
CA CYS A 57 10.44 17.59 5.43
C CYS A 57 10.88 17.12 4.03
N GLY A 58 9.96 16.62 3.19
CA GLY A 58 10.26 16.00 1.89
C GLY A 58 10.56 14.49 1.95
N GLY A 59 10.65 13.91 3.15
CA GLY A 59 10.81 12.47 3.37
C GLY A 59 9.51 11.67 3.19
N VAL A 60 9.57 10.38 3.52
CA VAL A 60 8.42 9.46 3.41
C VAL A 60 7.94 9.04 4.79
N ILE A 61 6.63 9.08 5.00
CA ILE A 61 5.95 8.55 6.19
C ILE A 61 5.72 7.05 5.97
N SER A 62 6.24 6.22 6.87
CA SER A 62 6.02 4.78 6.81
C SER A 62 4.57 4.45 7.16
N LEU A 63 3.94 3.64 6.31
CA LEU A 63 2.58 3.12 6.52
C LEU A 63 2.45 2.43 7.88
N HIS A 64 3.50 1.74 8.33
CA HIS A 64 3.41 0.79 9.42
C HIS A 64 3.48 1.41 10.80
N ASP A 65 4.39 2.37 10.96
CA ASP A 65 4.66 3.06 12.22
C ASP A 65 4.10 4.49 12.23
N GLY A 66 3.71 5.02 11.06
CA GLY A 66 3.22 6.39 10.93
C GLY A 66 4.32 7.42 11.15
N VAL A 67 5.60 7.06 10.99
CA VAL A 67 6.76 7.92 11.27
C VAL A 67 7.53 8.21 9.98
N CYS A 68 8.02 9.44 9.85
CA CYS A 68 8.89 9.81 8.74
C CYS A 68 10.26 9.13 8.86
N SER A 69 10.69 8.42 7.80
CA SER A 69 11.99 7.76 7.72
C SER A 69 13.17 8.73 7.78
N GLU A 70 12.96 9.99 7.39
CA GLU A 70 14.03 10.99 7.29
C GLU A 70 14.14 11.85 8.55
N CYS A 71 13.01 12.31 9.11
CA CYS A 71 13.03 13.25 10.23
C CYS A 71 12.44 12.71 11.53
N GLY A 72 11.96 11.47 11.57
CA GLY A 72 11.43 10.84 12.78
C GLY A 72 10.14 11.43 13.32
N ARG A 73 9.52 12.39 12.63
CA ARG A 73 8.22 12.97 13.04
C ARG A 73 7.08 12.00 12.73
N PRO A 74 6.14 11.77 13.67
CA PRO A 74 4.92 11.01 13.40
C PRO A 74 4.00 11.78 12.45
N VAL A 75 3.05 11.07 11.83
CA VAL A 75 1.89 11.65 11.16
C VAL A 75 1.01 12.30 12.24
N ASP A 76 0.58 13.54 11.98
CA ASP A 76 -0.35 14.25 12.88
C ASP A 76 -1.74 13.57 12.94
#